data_AF-A0A9D5MV94-F1
#
_entry.id   AF-A0A9D5MV94-F1
#
_cell.length_a   1.000
_cell.length_b   1.000
_cell.length_c   1.000
_cell.angle_alpha   90.00
_cell.angle_beta   90.00
_cell.angle_gamma   90.00
#
_symmetry.space_group_name_H-M   'P 1'
#
loop_
_entity.id
_entity.type
_entity.pdbx_description
1 polymer ?
#
loop_
_entity_poly.entity_id
_entity_poly.type
_entity_poly.pdbx_seq_one_letter_code
_entity_poly.pdbx_strand_id
1 'polypeptide(L)'
;MSGEILSERTGSAWELHPNRTYVAVAIENADGTDMTKEYENNFFVSPLIQGLKPWSYNIASMNGSYSEKVVDGVLYRVIECDSIEVFADKKLYLAISDTAFFSREAFDYDEETGHITENTAYEGTNVLFEFELDESKADPVKAEEYLKQLEEEWSSDNGDEDLGVEDRTDEKDNKSEDFGEVELKEQQ
;
A
#
# COMPACT_ATOMS: atom_id res chain seq x y z
N MET A 1 10.64 8.90 -13.76
CA MET A 1 10.61 8.66 -15.23
C MET A 1 9.19 8.21 -15.60
N SER A 2 8.58 8.79 -16.62
CA SER A 2 7.27 8.34 -17.13
C SER A 2 7.40 7.00 -17.87
N GLY A 3 6.36 6.16 -17.83
CA GLY A 3 6.29 4.91 -18.59
C GLY A 3 6.44 5.09 -20.11
N GLU A 4 6.21 6.30 -20.65
CA GLU A 4 6.39 6.61 -22.07
C GLU A 4 7.83 6.32 -22.57
N ILE A 5 8.85 6.64 -21.76
CA ILE A 5 10.28 6.45 -22.14
C ILE A 5 10.66 4.96 -22.21
N LEU A 6 9.92 4.10 -21.51
CA LEU A 6 10.17 2.66 -21.48
C LEU A 6 9.40 1.90 -22.58
N SER A 7 8.35 2.52 -23.15
CA SER A 7 7.45 1.90 -24.12
C SER A 7 8.12 1.55 -25.46
N GLU A 8 9.18 2.26 -25.83
CA GLU A 8 9.94 2.03 -27.06
C GLU A 8 10.74 0.70 -27.08
N ARG A 9 10.75 -0.07 -25.97
CA ARG A 9 11.60 -1.26 -25.81
C ARG A 9 10.88 -2.55 -25.42
N THR A 10 9.67 -2.81 -25.96
CA THR A 10 8.85 -3.95 -25.52
C THR A 10 9.01 -5.21 -26.39
N GLY A 11 9.65 -6.23 -25.81
CA GLY A 11 9.25 -7.62 -26.01
C GLY A 11 7.99 -7.90 -25.18
N SER A 12 7.12 -8.77 -25.70
CA SER A 12 5.71 -8.98 -25.36
C SER A 12 5.37 -9.51 -23.95
N ALA A 13 6.12 -9.15 -22.89
CA ALA A 13 5.89 -9.65 -21.54
C ALA A 13 5.47 -8.58 -20.51
N TRP A 14 5.50 -7.29 -20.87
CA TRP A 14 5.06 -6.21 -19.99
C TRP A 14 4.34 -5.17 -20.85
N GLU A 15 3.02 -5.11 -20.75
CA GLU A 15 2.26 -4.01 -21.33
C GLU A 15 2.52 -2.78 -20.47
N LEU A 16 3.46 -1.93 -20.90
CA LEU A 16 3.78 -0.70 -20.20
C LEU A 16 2.60 0.25 -20.31
N HIS A 17 2.04 0.63 -19.18
CA HIS A 17 0.95 1.58 -19.13
C HIS A 17 1.53 2.99 -19.08
N PRO A 18 1.32 3.83 -20.12
CA PRO A 18 1.95 5.15 -20.19
C PRO A 18 1.51 6.09 -19.06
N ASN A 19 0.35 5.83 -18.46
CA ASN A 19 -0.22 6.63 -17.37
C ASN A 19 0.18 6.12 -15.97
N ARG A 20 1.34 5.47 -15.84
CA ARG A 20 1.85 4.94 -14.57
C ARG A 20 3.24 5.47 -14.25
N THR A 21 3.53 5.51 -12.96
CA THR A 21 4.88 5.77 -12.44
C THR A 21 5.60 4.45 -12.28
N TYR A 22 6.82 4.34 -12.80
CA TYR A 22 7.70 3.19 -12.59
C TYR A 22 8.99 3.64 -11.92
N VAL A 23 9.43 2.91 -10.88
CA VAL A 23 10.72 3.13 -10.22
C VAL A 23 11.44 1.80 -10.07
N ALA A 24 12.70 1.76 -10.48
CA ALA A 24 13.59 0.62 -10.30
C ALA A 24 14.64 0.94 -9.24
N VAL A 25 14.81 0.05 -8.26
CA VAL A 25 15.81 0.14 -7.21
C VAL A 25 16.67 -1.13 -7.16
N ALA A 26 17.91 -0.96 -6.70
CA ALA A 26 18.81 -2.04 -6.35
C ALA A 26 19.17 -1.88 -4.87
N ILE A 27 19.05 -2.96 -4.10
CA ILE A 27 19.26 -2.98 -2.65
C ILE A 27 20.38 -3.98 -2.35
N GLU A 28 21.37 -3.52 -1.59
CA GLU A 28 22.54 -4.29 -1.15
C GLU A 28 22.71 -4.11 0.36
N ASN A 29 23.17 -5.16 1.06
CA ASN A 29 23.54 -5.00 2.47
C ASN A 29 24.77 -4.10 2.58
N ALA A 30 24.74 -3.16 3.52
CA ALA A 30 25.84 -2.22 3.74
C ALA A 30 27.15 -2.91 4.18
N ASP A 31 27.06 -4.11 4.76
CA ASP A 31 28.22 -4.92 5.15
C ASP A 31 28.80 -5.76 4.00
N GLY A 32 28.20 -5.71 2.81
CA GLY A 32 28.61 -6.43 1.62
C GLY A 32 28.21 -7.90 1.58
N THR A 33 27.37 -8.37 2.52
CA THR A 33 26.79 -9.71 2.45
C THR A 33 25.71 -9.79 1.38
N ASP A 34 25.60 -10.96 0.72
CA ASP A 34 24.61 -11.16 -0.34
C ASP A 34 23.18 -11.01 0.19
N MET A 35 22.35 -10.25 -0.53
CA MET A 35 20.91 -10.37 -0.42
C MET A 35 20.50 -11.79 -0.81
N THR A 36 19.62 -12.39 -0.01
CA THR A 36 19.05 -13.72 -0.27
C THR A 36 17.56 -13.63 -0.57
N LYS A 37 16.95 -14.73 -1.06
CA LYS A 37 15.50 -14.77 -1.30
C LYS A 37 14.65 -14.52 -0.05
N GLU A 38 15.22 -14.68 1.14
CA GLU A 38 14.52 -14.42 2.41
C GLU A 38 14.24 -12.93 2.62
N TYR A 39 14.92 -12.05 1.86
CA TYR A 39 14.66 -10.61 1.84
C TYR A 39 13.54 -10.20 0.88
N GLU A 40 13.09 -11.10 0.00
CA GLU A 40 11.94 -10.84 -0.86
C GLU A 40 10.70 -10.58 0.03
N ASN A 41 9.96 -9.52 -0.27
CA ASN A 41 8.79 -8.98 0.42
C ASN A 41 9.08 -8.29 1.76
N ASN A 42 10.35 -8.03 2.10
CA ASN A 42 10.71 -7.38 3.36
C ASN A 42 10.91 -5.87 3.24
N PHE A 43 10.87 -5.31 2.03
CA PHE A 43 11.04 -3.87 1.81
C PHE A 43 9.72 -3.19 1.48
N PHE A 44 9.57 -1.96 1.95
CA PHE A 44 8.58 -1.01 1.48
C PHE A 44 9.30 -0.03 0.59
N VAL A 45 8.84 0.11 -0.66
CA VAL A 45 9.39 1.08 -1.63
C VAL A 45 8.21 1.86 -2.18
N SER A 46 8.14 3.15 -1.91
CA SER A 46 6.99 3.98 -2.32
C SER A 46 7.42 5.38 -2.71
N PRO A 47 6.89 5.93 -3.83
CA PRO A 47 6.84 7.36 -4.03
C PRO A 47 5.93 7.97 -2.95
N LEU A 48 6.32 9.11 -2.39
CA LEU A 48 5.55 9.91 -1.46
C LEU A 48 5.53 11.36 -1.95
N ILE A 49 4.51 12.11 -1.54
CA ILE A 49 4.22 13.45 -2.06
C ILE A 49 4.20 14.42 -0.87
N GLN A 50 4.99 15.50 -0.93
CA GLN A 50 5.00 16.51 0.14
C GLN A 50 3.59 17.07 0.38
N GLY A 51 3.21 17.21 1.66
CA GLY A 51 1.90 17.73 2.06
C GLY A 51 0.77 16.69 2.03
N LEU A 52 1.04 15.46 1.58
CA LEU A 52 0.12 14.34 1.73
C LEU A 52 0.59 13.41 2.85
N LYS A 53 -0.37 12.95 3.67
CA LYS A 53 -0.10 12.03 4.78
C LYS A 53 0.41 10.68 4.26
N PRO A 54 1.67 10.30 4.50
CA PRO A 54 2.27 9.15 3.82
C PRO A 54 1.71 7.79 4.27
N TRP A 55 1.07 7.72 5.44
CA TRP A 55 0.34 6.52 5.87
C TRP A 55 -1.00 6.33 5.14
N SER A 56 -1.51 7.37 4.47
CA SER A 56 -2.74 7.31 3.68
C SER A 56 -2.45 7.33 2.18
N TYR A 57 -1.47 8.13 1.76
CA TYR A 57 -1.11 8.34 0.36
C TYR A 57 0.27 7.73 0.08
N ASN A 58 0.27 6.48 -0.34
CA ASN A 58 1.46 5.73 -0.72
C ASN A 58 1.13 4.70 -1.80
N ILE A 59 2.11 3.90 -2.20
CA ILE A 59 1.97 2.86 -3.23
C ILE A 59 0.74 1.96 -3.03
N ALA A 60 0.37 1.61 -1.79
CA ALA A 60 -0.76 0.73 -1.52
C ALA A 60 -2.11 1.36 -1.89
N SER A 61 -2.27 2.67 -1.67
CA SER A 61 -3.48 3.39 -2.04
C SER A 61 -3.49 3.85 -3.49
N MET A 62 -2.32 4.00 -4.11
CA MET A 62 -2.16 4.53 -5.47
C MET A 62 -2.12 3.41 -6.52
N ASN A 63 -2.97 2.40 -6.32
CA ASN A 63 -3.11 1.21 -7.18
C ASN A 63 -1.78 0.50 -7.44
N GLY A 64 -0.84 0.56 -6.50
CA GLY A 64 0.52 0.15 -6.74
C GLY A 64 0.78 -1.35 -6.63
N SER A 65 1.84 -1.78 -7.29
CA SER A 65 2.34 -3.16 -7.24
C SER A 65 3.86 -3.16 -7.36
N TYR A 66 4.49 -4.31 -7.13
CA TYR A 66 5.92 -4.47 -7.38
C TYR A 66 6.25 -5.86 -7.91
N SER A 67 7.41 -5.94 -8.57
CA SER A 67 8.09 -7.18 -8.87
C SER A 67 9.52 -7.09 -8.37
N GLU A 68 10.08 -8.19 -7.90
CA GLU A 68 11.44 -8.20 -7.40
C GLU A 68 12.15 -9.51 -7.66
N LYS A 69 13.48 -9.45 -7.60
CA LYS A 69 14.34 -10.60 -7.78
C LYS A 69 15.72 -10.34 -7.22
N VAL A 70 16.26 -11.34 -6.51
CA VAL A 70 17.69 -11.38 -6.19
C VAL A 70 18.50 -11.87 -7.40
N VAL A 71 19.49 -11.08 -7.82
CA VAL A 71 20.45 -11.40 -8.88
C VAL A 71 21.84 -11.07 -8.37
N ASP A 72 22.74 -12.07 -8.37
CA ASP A 72 24.14 -11.92 -7.97
C ASP A 72 24.35 -11.19 -6.62
N GLY A 73 23.54 -11.53 -5.62
CA GLY A 73 23.62 -10.97 -4.26
C GLY A 73 22.95 -9.60 -4.09
N VAL A 74 22.29 -9.07 -5.13
CA VAL A 74 21.58 -7.78 -5.11
C VAL A 74 20.08 -7.99 -5.28
N LEU A 75 19.26 -7.36 -4.43
CA LEU A 75 17.80 -7.36 -4.59
C LEU A 75 17.39 -6.23 -5.53
N TYR A 76 16.91 -6.60 -6.72
CA TYR A 76 16.31 -5.65 -7.66
C TYR A 76 14.81 -5.62 -7.47
N ARG A 77 14.23 -4.43 -7.32
CA ARG A 77 12.78 -4.25 -7.26
C ARG A 77 12.34 -3.18 -8.26
N VAL A 78 11.29 -3.47 -9.00
CA VAL A 78 10.56 -2.50 -9.81
C VAL A 78 9.18 -2.33 -9.20
N ILE A 79 8.87 -1.11 -8.78
CA ILE A 79 7.54 -0.73 -8.36
C ILE A 79 6.79 -0.03 -9.50
N GLU A 80 5.48 -0.15 -9.48
CA GLU A 80 4.57 0.66 -10.28
C GLU A 80 3.42 1.18 -9.43
N CYS A 81 2.91 2.37 -9.76
CA CYS A 81 1.70 2.94 -9.18
C CYS A 81 1.04 3.86 -10.21
N ASP A 82 -0.09 4.46 -9.84
CA ASP A 82 -0.67 5.55 -10.63
C ASP A 82 0.34 6.68 -10.88
N SER A 83 0.13 7.44 -11.94
CA SER A 83 1.00 8.56 -12.29
C SER A 83 1.04 9.61 -11.17
N ILE A 84 2.25 9.96 -10.74
CA ILE A 84 2.47 11.05 -9.77
C ILE A 84 2.80 12.38 -10.47
N GLU A 85 2.77 12.43 -11.81
CA GLU A 85 3.17 13.60 -12.59
C GLU A 85 2.26 14.82 -12.34
N VAL A 86 0.99 14.60 -12.01
CA VAL A 86 0.05 15.68 -11.67
C VAL A 86 0.48 16.46 -10.42
N PHE A 87 1.34 15.85 -9.58
CA PHE A 87 1.93 16.46 -8.37
C PHE A 87 3.34 17.03 -8.63
N ALA A 88 3.74 17.25 -9.87
CA ALA A 88 5.09 17.75 -10.20
C ALA A 88 5.37 19.18 -9.68
N ASP A 89 4.35 19.91 -9.20
CA ASP A 89 4.48 21.20 -8.48
C ASP A 89 4.90 21.02 -7.01
N LYS A 90 5.06 19.78 -6.56
CA LYS A 90 5.43 19.42 -5.19
C LYS A 90 6.78 18.72 -5.18
N LYS A 91 7.45 18.81 -4.04
CA LYS A 91 8.58 17.93 -3.74
C LYS A 91 8.09 16.50 -3.59
N LEU A 92 8.82 15.56 -4.19
CA LEU A 92 8.51 14.14 -4.15
C LEU A 92 9.62 13.40 -3.43
N TYR A 93 9.26 12.26 -2.85
CA TYR A 93 10.19 11.41 -2.12
C TYR A 93 10.07 9.97 -2.61
N LEU A 94 11.16 9.22 -2.60
CA LEU A 94 11.15 7.78 -2.70
C LEU A 94 11.60 7.21 -1.35
N ALA A 95 10.65 6.68 -0.59
CA ALA A 95 10.90 6.07 0.70
C ALA A 95 11.22 4.58 0.54
N ILE A 96 12.27 4.13 1.23
CA ILE A 96 12.69 2.72 1.30
C ILE A 96 12.88 2.35 2.77
N SER A 97 12.10 1.39 3.26
CA SER A 97 12.28 0.81 4.60
C SER A 97 12.25 -0.71 4.58
N ASP A 98 12.81 -1.33 5.61
CA ASP A 98 12.81 -2.79 5.87
C ASP A 98 11.50 -3.26 6.54
N THR A 99 10.38 -2.65 6.13
CA THR A 99 9.04 -2.95 6.63
C THR A 99 8.12 -3.35 5.47
N ALA A 100 7.04 -4.08 5.73
CA ALA A 100 6.09 -4.47 4.67
C ALA A 100 5.19 -3.30 4.20
N PHE A 101 4.91 -2.35 5.07
CA PHE A 101 4.07 -1.17 4.82
C PHE A 101 4.77 0.10 5.30
N PHE A 102 4.21 1.27 4.98
CA PHE A 102 4.71 2.55 5.48
C PHE A 102 4.85 2.52 7.01
N SER A 103 6.04 2.84 7.51
CA SER A 103 6.35 2.85 8.94
C SER A 103 6.52 4.28 9.44
N ARG A 104 5.66 4.67 10.40
CA ARG A 104 5.81 5.93 11.15
C ARG A 104 6.96 5.89 12.15
N GLU A 105 7.58 4.73 12.36
CA GLU A 105 8.80 4.61 13.14
C GLU A 105 10.04 4.87 12.27
N ALA A 106 9.98 4.56 10.98
CA ALA A 106 11.08 4.75 10.03
C ALA A 106 11.16 6.18 9.49
N PHE A 107 10.00 6.84 9.29
CA PHE A 107 9.91 8.18 8.72
C PHE A 107 9.03 9.11 9.55
N ASP A 108 9.49 10.34 9.71
CA ASP A 108 8.75 11.44 10.33
C ASP A 108 7.99 12.23 9.27
N TYR A 109 6.80 12.70 9.64
CA TYR A 109 5.97 13.59 8.82
C TYR A 109 5.61 14.83 9.63
N ASP A 110 6.01 16.00 9.15
CA ASP A 110 5.63 17.28 9.71
C ASP A 110 4.23 17.66 9.21
N GLU A 111 3.23 17.68 10.10
CA GLU A 111 1.85 18.01 9.73
C GLU A 111 1.66 19.49 9.35
N GLU A 112 2.54 20.40 9.78
CA GLU A 112 2.47 21.83 9.45
C GLU A 112 3.06 22.12 8.08
N THR A 113 4.22 21.53 7.76
CA THR A 113 4.95 21.82 6.51
C THR A 113 4.74 20.77 5.41
N GLY A 114 4.28 19.58 5.79
CA GLY A 114 4.14 18.43 4.90
C GLY A 114 5.45 17.73 4.55
N HIS A 115 6.57 18.15 5.15
CA HIS A 115 7.89 17.56 4.91
C HIS A 115 7.95 16.14 5.47
N ILE A 116 8.64 15.27 4.74
CA ILE A 116 8.93 13.89 5.15
C ILE A 116 10.44 13.80 5.39
N THR A 117 10.84 13.24 6.52
CA THR A 117 12.26 13.04 6.86
C THR A 117 12.50 11.64 7.40
N GLU A 118 13.74 11.17 7.29
CA GLU A 118 14.21 9.92 7.87
C GLU A 118 14.23 10.06 9.40
N ASN A 119 13.67 9.09 10.13
CA ASN A 119 13.77 9.09 11.59
C ASN A 119 15.15 8.54 12.01
N THR A 120 16.06 9.42 12.41
CA THR A 120 17.43 9.04 12.81
C THR A 120 17.52 8.11 14.02
N ALA A 121 16.44 7.92 14.79
CA ALA A 121 16.37 6.99 15.90
C ALA A 121 15.93 5.57 15.50
N TYR A 122 15.53 5.35 14.24
CA TYR A 122 15.09 4.06 13.76
C TYR A 122 16.29 3.10 13.58
N GLU A 123 16.26 1.96 14.28
CA GLU A 123 17.29 0.92 14.19
C GLU A 123 16.98 -0.08 13.05
N GLY A 124 16.90 0.44 11.82
CA GLY A 124 16.57 -0.31 10.61
C GLY A 124 16.86 0.49 9.33
N THR A 125 16.32 0.03 8.20
CA THR A 125 16.44 0.76 6.93
C THR A 125 15.38 1.85 6.84
N ASN A 126 15.78 3.09 6.60
CA ASN A 126 14.87 4.22 6.40
C ASN A 126 15.44 5.26 5.42
N VAL A 127 15.76 4.81 4.20
CA VAL A 127 16.35 5.68 3.19
C VAL A 127 15.27 6.52 2.51
N LEU A 128 15.51 7.83 2.37
CA LEU A 128 14.60 8.75 1.70
C LEU A 128 15.33 9.53 0.58
N PHE A 129 14.98 9.26 -0.67
CA PHE A 129 15.48 10.06 -1.79
C PHE A 129 14.51 11.19 -2.12
N GLU A 130 15.01 12.41 -2.19
CA GLU A 130 14.24 13.56 -2.66
C GLU A 130 14.40 13.72 -4.17
N PHE A 131 13.31 14.01 -4.88
CA PHE A 131 13.36 14.29 -6.31
C PHE A 131 12.25 15.25 -6.76
N GLU A 132 12.45 15.83 -7.93
CA GLU A 132 11.51 16.70 -8.62
C GLU A 132 11.21 16.11 -10.00
N LEU A 133 9.98 16.32 -10.47
CA LEU A 133 9.59 16.01 -11.84
C LEU A 133 9.57 17.29 -12.67
N ASP A 134 9.32 17.15 -13.97
CA ASP A 134 9.09 18.31 -14.83
C ASP A 134 7.82 19.04 -14.38
N GLU A 135 7.98 20.20 -13.75
CA GLU A 135 6.89 21.04 -13.23
C GLU A 135 5.82 21.35 -14.30
N SER A 136 6.17 21.33 -15.59
CA SER A 136 5.19 21.58 -16.67
C SER A 136 4.12 20.49 -16.79
N LYS A 137 4.34 19.33 -16.14
CA LYS A 137 3.39 18.22 -16.07
C LYS A 137 2.43 18.32 -14.88
N ALA A 138 2.68 19.25 -13.95
CA ALA A 138 1.81 19.46 -12.81
C ALA A 138 0.41 19.87 -13.27
N ASP A 139 -0.60 19.32 -12.61
CA ASP A 139 -2.00 19.67 -12.85
C ASP A 139 -2.75 19.67 -11.51
N PRO A 140 -2.76 20.80 -10.79
CA PRO A 140 -3.37 20.88 -9.46
C PRO A 140 -4.86 20.52 -9.44
N VAL A 141 -5.57 20.76 -10.54
CA VAL A 141 -7.00 20.40 -10.66
C VAL A 141 -7.15 18.88 -10.74
N LYS A 142 -6.39 18.21 -11.61
CA LYS A 142 -6.41 16.75 -11.67
C LYS A 142 -5.87 16.09 -10.40
N ALA A 143 -4.88 16.71 -9.75
CA ALA A 143 -4.37 16.23 -8.47
C ALA A 143 -5.46 16.24 -7.40
N GLU A 144 -6.22 17.31 -7.27
CA GLU A 144 -7.35 17.40 -6.32
C GLU A 144 -8.46 16.40 -6.66
N GLU A 145 -8.82 16.25 -7.94
CA GLU A 145 -9.80 15.25 -8.40
C GLU A 145 -9.36 13.82 -8.04
N TYR A 146 -8.08 13.48 -8.24
CA TYR A 146 -7.52 12.18 -7.92
C TYR A 146 -7.55 11.89 -6.41
N LEU A 147 -7.17 12.86 -5.58
CA LEU A 147 -7.22 12.70 -4.12
C LEU A 147 -8.65 12.47 -3.63
N LYS A 148 -9.61 13.23 -4.16
CA LYS A 148 -11.03 13.05 -3.83
C LYS A 148 -11.55 11.67 -4.22
N GLN A 149 -11.12 11.14 -5.36
CA GLN A 149 -11.46 9.77 -5.76
C GLN A 149 -10.94 8.73 -4.76
N LEU A 150 -9.67 8.83 -4.34
CA LEU A 150 -9.11 7.92 -3.33
C LEU A 150 -9.89 7.98 -2.01
N GLU A 151 -10.22 9.19 -1.55
CA GLU A 151 -10.99 9.39 -0.31
C GLU A 151 -12.41 8.82 -0.40
N GLU A 152 -13.06 8.92 -1.56
CA GLU A 152 -14.37 8.32 -1.81
C GLU A 152 -14.31 6.79 -1.80
N GLU A 153 -13.30 6.20 -2.44
CA GLU A 153 -13.06 4.75 -2.44
C GLU A 153 -12.91 4.22 -1.00
N TRP A 154 -12.07 4.86 -0.18
CA TRP A 154 -11.90 4.47 1.24
C TRP A 154 -13.16 4.66 2.09
N SER A 155 -13.99 5.67 1.76
CA SER A 155 -15.24 5.92 2.49
C SER A 155 -16.32 4.89 2.13
N SER A 156 -16.31 4.39 0.90
CA SER A 156 -17.27 3.39 0.41
C SER A 156 -17.01 1.97 0.93
N ASP A 157 -15.75 1.63 1.22
CA ASP A 157 -15.37 0.31 1.76
C ASP A 157 -15.71 0.14 3.25
N ASN A 158 -16.18 1.21 3.91
CA ASN A 158 -16.57 1.21 5.33
C ASN A 158 -18.08 0.99 5.57
N GLY A 159 -18.85 0.61 4.54
CA GLY A 159 -20.30 0.44 4.65
C GLY A 159 -20.86 -0.72 3.83
N ASP A 160 -20.96 -1.90 4.44
CA ASP A 160 -22.14 -2.80 4.41
C ASP A 160 -21.82 -4.15 5.11
N GLU A 161 -21.92 -4.16 6.44
CA GLU A 161 -22.34 -5.36 7.20
C GLU A 161 -23.56 -4.99 8.06
N ASP A 162 -24.67 -4.60 7.42
CA ASP A 162 -26.00 -4.67 8.06
C ASP A 162 -26.58 -6.07 7.78
N LEU A 163 -26.21 -7.04 8.63
CA LEU A 163 -26.97 -8.28 8.74
C LEU A 163 -28.35 -7.92 9.28
N GLY A 164 -29.31 -7.73 8.37
CA GLY A 164 -30.72 -7.55 8.68
C GLY A 164 -31.21 -8.63 9.63
N VAL A 165 -31.27 -8.30 10.92
CA VAL A 165 -32.01 -9.08 11.91
C VAL A 165 -33.48 -8.77 11.66
N GLU A 166 -34.16 -9.65 10.94
CA GLU A 166 -35.62 -9.69 10.94
C GLU A 166 -36.10 -9.97 12.37
N ASP A 167 -36.53 -8.90 13.05
CA ASP A 167 -37.34 -8.98 14.25
C ASP A 167 -38.69 -9.63 13.92
N ARG A 168 -38.86 -10.89 14.33
CA ARG A 168 -40.17 -11.54 14.41
C ARG A 168 -40.51 -11.75 15.87
N THR A 169 -41.12 -10.74 16.48
CA THR A 169 -41.98 -10.93 17.64
C THR A 169 -43.22 -11.71 17.21
N ASP A 170 -43.51 -12.82 17.88
CA ASP A 170 -44.88 -13.17 18.30
C ASP A 170 -44.82 -14.29 19.36
N GLU A 171 -45.01 -13.88 20.60
CA GLU A 171 -45.38 -14.76 21.73
C GLU A 171 -46.77 -15.37 21.48
N LYS A 172 -46.91 -16.66 21.81
CA LYS A 172 -48.11 -17.16 22.52
C LYS A 172 -47.88 -18.52 23.16
N ASP A 173 -47.98 -18.50 24.49
CA ASP A 173 -48.12 -19.61 25.42
C ASP A 173 -49.14 -20.68 24.98
N ASN A 174 -48.84 -21.97 25.22
CA ASN A 174 -49.50 -22.70 26.31
C ASN A 174 -48.99 -24.14 26.52
N LYS A 175 -48.90 -24.46 27.82
CA LYS A 175 -49.15 -25.75 28.50
C LYS A 175 -48.11 -26.89 28.49
N SER A 176 -47.62 -27.08 29.71
CA SER A 176 -47.07 -28.29 30.34
C SER A 176 -47.99 -29.50 30.29
N GLU A 177 -47.39 -30.69 30.17
CA GLU A 177 -47.62 -31.94 30.94
C GLU A 177 -46.60 -32.96 30.40
N ASP A 178 -45.50 -33.19 31.14
CA ASP A 178 -45.20 -34.44 31.89
C ASP A 178 -45.51 -35.74 31.13
N PHE A 179 -44.48 -36.54 30.84
CA PHE A 179 -44.44 -37.99 31.11
C PHE A 179 -43.07 -38.58 30.67
N GLY A 180 -42.41 -39.24 31.62
CA GLY A 180 -41.82 -40.56 31.36
C GLY A 180 -40.34 -40.64 31.04
N GLU A 181 -39.55 -40.75 32.10
CA GLU A 181 -38.22 -41.36 32.13
C GLU A 181 -38.29 -42.85 31.68
N VAL A 182 -37.50 -43.26 30.68
CA VAL A 182 -37.07 -44.67 30.53
C VAL A 182 -35.62 -44.72 30.05
N GLU A 183 -34.77 -45.15 30.97
CA GLU A 183 -33.38 -45.58 30.84
C GLU A 183 -33.25 -46.78 29.88
N LEU A 184 -32.27 -46.78 28.97
CA LEU A 184 -31.75 -48.01 28.36
C LEU A 184 -30.23 -47.91 28.17
N LYS A 185 -29.53 -48.70 29.00
CA LYS A 185 -28.10 -48.97 28.95
C LYS A 185 -27.71 -49.83 27.75
N GLU A 186 -26.48 -49.58 27.30
CA GLU A 186 -25.46 -50.48 26.74
C GLU A 186 -25.90 -51.77 26.02
N GLN A 187 -25.35 -51.96 24.81
CA GLN A 187 -24.59 -53.16 24.50
C GLN A 187 -23.74 -53.03 23.22
N GLN A 188 -22.43 -53.23 23.44
CA GLN A 188 -21.35 -53.72 22.56
C GLN A 188 -20.92 -52.92 21.34
#